data_AF-A0A0D0HWB7-F1
#
_entry.id   AF-A0A0D0HWB7-F1
#
_cell.length_a   1.000
_cell.length_b   1.000
_cell.length_c   1.000
_cell.angle_alpha   90.00
_cell.angle_beta   90.00
_cell.angle_gamma   90.00
#
_symmetry.space_group_name_H-M   'P 1'
#
loop_
_entity.id
_entity.type
_entity.pdbx_description
1 polymer ?
#
loop_
_entity_poly.entity_id
_entity_poly.type
_entity_poly.pdbx_seq_one_letter_code
_entity_poly.pdbx_strand_id
1 'polypeptide(L)'
;MAQTISAEEGALRRGQQAVAEAKSGIDQRTKQVRSEIEQLRGFWTGSAALSFTQLMARWDAETVKLNNVLIELETALRGTEQDQAATEQEHQSAISGLGAMMGGN
;
A
#
# COMPACT_ATOMS: atom_id res chain seq x y z
N MET A 1 -17.18 22.35 -0.78
CA MET A 1 -16.28 21.88 -1.85
C MET A 1 -14.82 21.97 -1.41
N ALA A 2 -14.19 23.15 -1.30
CA ALA A 2 -12.78 23.26 -0.88
C ALA A 2 -12.42 22.57 0.47
N GLN A 3 -13.28 22.66 1.50
CA GLN A 3 -13.05 21.98 2.79
C GLN A 3 -13.16 20.44 2.70
N THR A 4 -13.99 19.93 1.78
CA THR A 4 -14.16 18.49 1.55
C THR A 4 -12.95 17.91 0.84
N ILE A 5 -12.43 18.63 -0.15
CA ILE A 5 -11.25 18.24 -0.95
C ILE A 5 -10.00 18.20 -0.06
N SER A 6 -9.75 19.23 0.74
CA SER A 6 -8.64 19.25 1.70
C SER A 6 -8.71 18.11 2.74
N ALA A 7 -9.93 17.74 3.16
CA ALA A 7 -10.13 16.62 4.07
C ALA A 7 -9.84 15.26 3.42
N GLU A 8 -10.20 15.09 2.14
CA GLU A 8 -9.92 13.90 1.34
C GLU A 8 -8.43 13.71 1.04
N GLU A 9 -7.73 14.77 0.62
CA GLU A 9 -6.27 14.75 0.44
C GLU A 9 -5.54 14.38 1.73
N GLY A 10 -5.97 14.95 2.86
CA GLY A 10 -5.43 14.64 4.18
C GLY A 10 -5.67 13.18 4.58
N ALA A 11 -6.80 12.60 4.20
CA ALA A 11 -7.11 11.19 4.45
C ALA A 11 -6.27 10.26 3.56
N LEU A 12 -6.07 10.61 2.28
CA LEU A 12 -5.23 9.86 1.35
C LEU A 12 -3.77 9.80 1.80
N ARG A 13 -3.16 10.94 2.14
CA ARG A 13 -1.77 10.97 2.65
C ARG A 13 -1.60 10.11 3.90
N ARG A 14 -2.56 10.18 4.84
CA ARG A 14 -2.56 9.31 6.03
C ARG A 14 -2.71 7.84 5.66
N GLY A 15 -3.56 7.52 4.70
CA GLY A 15 -3.74 6.16 4.18
C GLY A 15 -2.47 5.60 3.56
N GLN A 16 -1.80 6.37 2.71
CA GLN A 16 -0.52 6.00 2.11
C GLN A 16 0.56 5.75 3.16
N GLN A 17 0.68 6.64 4.16
CA GLN A 17 1.61 6.45 5.27
C GLN A 17 1.31 5.17 6.05
N ALA A 18 0.04 4.93 6.39
CA ALA A 18 -0.38 3.72 7.09
C ALA A 18 -0.07 2.46 6.29
N VAL A 19 -0.23 2.48 4.96
CA VAL A 19 0.11 1.35 4.08
C VAL A 19 1.62 1.12 4.03
N ALA A 20 2.43 2.17 3.93
CA ALA A 20 3.89 2.06 3.95
C ALA A 20 4.40 1.49 5.29
N GLU A 21 3.85 1.97 6.41
CA GLU A 21 4.15 1.45 7.75
C GLU A 21 3.73 -0.02 7.90
N ALA A 22 2.51 -0.36 7.47
CA ALA A 22 2.02 -1.73 7.48
C ALA A 22 2.91 -2.66 6.63
N LYS A 23 3.34 -2.21 5.45
CA LYS A 23 4.26 -2.96 4.60
C LYS A 23 5.59 -3.23 5.29
N SER A 24 6.21 -2.21 5.88
CA SER A 24 7.46 -2.36 6.62
C SER A 24 7.31 -3.34 7.78
N GLY A 25 6.24 -3.21 8.57
CA GLY A 25 5.97 -4.09 9.70
C GLY A 25 5.71 -5.54 9.28
N ILE A 26 4.97 -5.75 8.19
CA ILE A 26 4.72 -7.07 7.62
C ILE A 26 6.01 -7.71 7.10
N ASP A 27 6.83 -6.96 6.37
CA ASP A 27 8.13 -7.43 5.87
C ASP A 27 9.04 -7.86 7.03
N GLN A 28 9.09 -7.07 8.10
CA GLN A 28 9.87 -7.38 9.30
C GLN A 28 9.35 -8.64 10.00
N ARG A 29 8.04 -8.72 10.25
CA ARG A 29 7.45 -9.86 10.95
C ARG A 29 7.55 -11.15 10.16
N THR A 30 7.41 -11.07 8.84
CA THR A 30 7.56 -12.23 7.97
C THR A 30 8.98 -12.78 7.99
N LYS A 31 10.00 -11.91 7.98
CA LYS A 31 11.40 -12.32 8.17
C LYS A 31 11.64 -12.92 9.55
N GLN A 32 11.03 -12.35 10.60
CA GLN A 32 11.15 -12.89 11.95
C GLN A 32 10.59 -14.31 12.04
N VAL A 33 9.36 -14.54 11.59
CA VAL A 33 8.76 -15.88 11.63
C VAL A 33 9.57 -16.87 10.80
N ARG A 34 10.07 -16.47 9.63
CA ARG A 34 10.99 -17.31 8.85
C ARG A 34 12.22 -17.72 9.65
N SER A 35 12.87 -16.78 10.32
CA SER A 35 14.05 -17.03 11.16
C SER A 35 13.73 -17.99 12.31
N GLU A 36 12.58 -17.82 12.98
CA GLU A 36 12.13 -18.71 14.05
C GLU A 36 11.90 -20.14 13.54
N ILE A 37 11.29 -20.29 12.35
CA ILE A 37 11.11 -21.61 11.71
C ILE A 37 12.45 -22.24 11.35
N GLU A 38 13.39 -21.47 10.79
CA GLU A 38 14.73 -21.96 10.42
C GLU A 38 15.55 -22.41 11.64
N GLN A 39 15.42 -21.74 12.80
CA GLN A 39 16.07 -22.18 14.04
C GLN A 39 15.60 -23.57 14.49
N LEU A 40 14.35 -23.92 14.19
CA LEU A 40 13.77 -25.23 14.52
C LEU A 40 14.10 -26.32 13.49
N ARG A 41 14.79 -25.99 12.38
CA ARG A 41 15.12 -26.94 11.30
C ARG A 41 15.82 -28.19 11.80
N GLY A 42 16.71 -28.06 12.78
CA GLY A 42 17.47 -29.19 13.35
C GLY A 42 16.61 -30.28 13.98
N PHE A 43 15.37 -29.96 14.39
CA PHE A 43 14.43 -30.94 14.95
C PHE A 43 13.67 -31.72 13.86
N TRP A 44 13.62 -31.21 12.63
CA TRP A 44 12.85 -31.81 11.54
C TRP A 44 13.78 -32.66 10.68
N THR A 45 14.06 -33.87 11.17
CA THR A 45 14.95 -34.84 10.52
C THR A 45 14.17 -36.05 9.99
N GLY A 46 14.81 -36.84 9.13
CA GLY A 46 14.19 -38.04 8.55
C GLY A 46 12.95 -37.72 7.72
N SER A 47 11.84 -38.40 8.00
CA SER A 47 10.57 -38.21 7.29
C SER A 47 9.97 -36.80 7.46
N ALA A 48 10.26 -36.11 8.56
CA ALA A 48 9.77 -34.75 8.82
C ALA A 48 10.48 -33.67 8.00
N ALA A 49 11.66 -33.96 7.45
CA ALA A 49 12.41 -32.99 6.64
C ALA A 49 11.64 -32.57 5.38
N LEU A 50 10.86 -33.47 4.79
CA LEU A 50 10.02 -33.17 3.62
C LEU A 50 8.93 -32.15 3.95
N SER A 51 8.28 -32.31 5.11
CA SER A 51 7.28 -31.37 5.61
C SER A 51 7.88 -29.99 5.89
N PHE A 52 9.14 -29.92 6.34
CA PHE A 52 9.86 -28.66 6.53
C PHE A 52 10.00 -27.92 5.20
N THR A 53 10.49 -28.61 4.17
CA THR A 53 10.66 -28.03 2.84
C THR A 53 9.34 -27.54 2.26
N GLN A 54 8.26 -28.30 2.44
CA GLN A 54 6.92 -27.89 2.00
C GLN A 54 6.40 -26.66 2.76
N LEU A 55 6.60 -26.61 4.08
CA LEU A 55 6.25 -25.45 4.89
C LEU A 55 6.99 -24.20 4.42
N MET A 56 8.30 -24.28 4.22
CA MET A 56 9.13 -23.16 3.77
C MET A 56 8.74 -22.68 2.37
N ALA A 57 8.47 -23.60 1.45
CA ALA A 57 8.00 -23.25 0.10
C ALA A 57 6.65 -22.51 0.14
N ARG A 58 5.71 -22.99 0.98
CA ARG A 58 4.42 -22.33 1.18
C ARG A 58 4.60 -20.96 1.84
N TRP A 59 5.45 -20.87 2.85
CA TRP A 59 5.75 -19.62 3.55
C TRP A 59 6.25 -18.55 2.56
N ASP A 60 7.17 -18.91 1.68
CA ASP A 60 7.71 -18.01 0.67
C ASP A 60 6.66 -17.57 -0.34
N ALA A 61 5.83 -18.50 -0.81
CA ALA A 61 4.73 -18.18 -1.73
C ALA A 61 3.72 -17.21 -1.11
N GLU A 62 3.29 -17.45 0.14
CA GLU A 62 2.33 -16.57 0.82
C GLU A 62 2.94 -15.20 1.17
N THR A 63 4.23 -15.16 1.50
CA THR A 63 4.98 -13.91 1.72
C THR A 63 5.01 -13.03 0.47
N VAL A 64 5.33 -13.62 -0.68
CA VAL A 64 5.34 -12.91 -1.96
C VAL A 64 3.94 -12.39 -2.29
N LYS A 65 2.92 -13.22 -2.12
CA LYS A 65 1.53 -12.83 -2.34
C LYS A 65 1.11 -11.64 -1.46
N LEU A 66 1.43 -11.70 -0.18
CA LEU A 66 1.14 -10.62 0.76
C LEU A 66 1.82 -9.31 0.35
N ASN A 67 3.10 -9.37 -0.04
CA ASN A 67 3.83 -8.20 -0.52
C ASN A 67 3.24 -7.61 -1.79
N ASN A 68 2.79 -8.44 -2.73
CA ASN A 68 2.14 -7.97 -3.96
C ASN A 68 0.83 -7.22 -3.66
N VAL A 69 -0.01 -7.73 -2.75
CA VAL A 69 -1.25 -7.05 -2.33
C VAL A 69 -0.97 -5.67 -1.74
N LEU A 70 0.10 -5.53 -0.96
CA LEU A 70 0.48 -4.25 -0.36
C LEU A 70 0.98 -3.24 -1.42
N ILE A 71 1.71 -3.72 -2.42
CA ILE A 71 2.17 -2.90 -3.56
C ILE A 71 0.97 -2.45 -4.41
N GLU A 72 0.01 -3.35 -4.66
CA GLU A 72 -1.22 -3.03 -5.38
C GLU A 72 -2.03 -1.96 -4.64
N LEU A 73 -2.16 -2.10 -3.31
CA LEU A 73 -2.84 -1.11 -2.48
C LEU A 73 -2.13 0.25 -2.50
N GLU A 74 -0.80 0.28 -2.37
CA GLU A 74 -0.01 1.52 -2.47
C GLU A 74 -0.22 2.19 -3.86
N THR A 75 -0.17 1.39 -4.92
CA THR A 75 -0.36 1.87 -6.30
C THR A 75 -1.76 2.46 -6.48
N ALA A 76 -2.80 1.78 -5.98
CA ALA A 76 -4.17 2.29 -6.03
C ALA A 76 -4.31 3.62 -5.28
N LEU A 77 -3.71 3.74 -4.09
CA LEU A 77 -3.75 4.99 -3.32
C LEU A 77 -3.02 6.15 -4.01
N ARG A 78 -1.89 5.87 -4.69
CA ARG A 78 -1.18 6.87 -5.49
C ARG A 78 -1.96 7.27 -6.73
N GLY A 79 -2.63 6.33 -7.39
CA GLY A 79 -3.51 6.60 -8.53
C GLY A 79 -4.66 7.53 -8.13
N THR A 80 -5.34 7.24 -7.02
CA THR A 80 -6.42 8.10 -6.50
C THR A 80 -5.93 9.52 -6.20
N GLU A 81 -4.73 9.69 -5.65
CA GLU A 81 -4.16 11.02 -5.40
C GLU A 81 -3.92 11.80 -6.71
N GLN A 82 -3.39 11.14 -7.74
CA GLN A 82 -3.17 11.76 -9.05
C GLN A 82 -4.48 12.17 -9.72
N ASP A 83 -5.49 11.30 -9.68
CA ASP A 83 -6.81 11.57 -10.25
C ASP A 83 -7.51 12.74 -9.54
N GLN A 84 -7.37 12.82 -8.22
CA GLN A 84 -7.87 13.97 -7.45
C GLN A 84 -7.15 15.27 -7.79
N ALA A 85 -5.82 15.24 -7.89
CA ALA A 85 -5.04 16.41 -8.26
C ALA A 85 -5.38 16.93 -9.67
N ALA A 86 -5.59 16.02 -10.63
CA ALA A 86 -6.02 16.37 -11.98
C ALA A 86 -7.41 17.02 -11.98
N THR A 87 -8.35 16.44 -11.24
CA THR A 87 -9.72 16.96 -11.10
C THR A 87 -9.74 18.36 -10.46
N GLU A 88 -8.92 18.59 -9.44
CA GLU A 88 -8.78 19.92 -8.82
C GLU A 88 -8.24 20.97 -9.81
N GLN A 89 -7.22 20.60 -10.60
CA GLN A 89 -6.65 21.51 -11.58
C GLN A 89 -7.64 21.88 -12.69
N GLU A 90 -8.49 20.93 -13.13
CA GLU A 90 -9.59 21.20 -14.05
C GLU A 90 -10.64 22.15 -13.44
N HIS A 91 -11.05 21.91 -12.19
CA HIS A 91 -12.03 22.75 -11.50
C HIS A 91 -11.53 24.18 -11.28
N GLN A 92 -10.27 24.34 -10.87
CA GLN A 92 -9.68 25.66 -10.65
C GLN A 92 -9.53 26.45 -11.96
N SER A 93 -9.20 25.76 -13.05
CA SER A 93 -9.18 26.33 -14.41
C SER A 93 -10.57 26.76 -14.88
N ALA A 94 -11.60 25.95 -14.60
CA ALA A 94 -12.98 26.29 -14.94
C ALA A 94 -13.51 27.50 -14.14
N ILE A 95 -13.24 27.54 -12.83
CA ILE A 95 -13.66 28.63 -11.94
C ILE A 95 -12.94 29.94 -12.29
N SER A 96 -11.63 29.89 -12.54
CA SER A 96 -10.87 31.09 -12.95
C SER A 96 -11.36 31.64 -14.29
N GLY A 97 -11.68 30.76 -15.25
CA GLY A 97 -12.30 31.14 -16.52
C GLY A 97 -13.66 31.81 -16.34
N LEU A 98 -14.54 31.26 -15.50
CA LEU A 98 -15.84 31.85 -15.18
C LEU A 98 -15.70 33.20 -14.45
N GLY A 99 -14.76 33.30 -13.50
CA GLY A 99 -14.47 34.55 -12.78
C GLY A 99 -13.96 35.66 -13.69
N ALA A 100 -13.10 35.33 -14.66
CA ALA A 100 -12.63 36.26 -15.68
C ALA A 100 -13.78 36.75 -16.60
N MET A 101 -14.73 35.87 -16.94
CA MET A 101 -15.89 36.22 -17.75
C MET A 101 -16.93 37.07 -16.99
N MET A 102 -17.10 36.85 -15.68
CA MET A 102 -18.06 37.59 -14.86
C MET A 102 -17.52 38.91 -14.30
N GLY A 103 -16.20 39.03 -14.10
CA GLY A 103 -15.54 40.27 -13.66
C GLY A 103 -15.10 41.20 -14.80
N GLY A 104 -15.33 40.80 -16.04
CA GLY A 104 -14.91 41.51 -17.26
C GLY A 104 -15.95 42.45 -17.89
N ASN A 105 -17.03 42.80 -17.19
CA ASN A 105 -18.01 43.81 -17.61
C ASN A 105 -18.17 44.92 -16.56
#